data_AF-A0ABD2NXP0-F1
#
_entry.id   AF-A0ABD2NXP0-F1
#
_cell.length_a   1.000
_cell.length_b   1.000
_cell.length_c   1.000
_cell.angle_alpha   90.00
_cell.angle_beta   90.00
_cell.angle_gamma   90.00
#
_symmetry.space_group_name_H-M   'P 1'
#
loop_
_entity.id
_entity.type
_entity.pdbx_description
1 polymer ?
#
loop_
_entity_poly.entity_id
_entity_poly.type
_entity_poly.pdbx_seq_one_letter_code
_entity_poly.pdbx_strand_id
1 'polypeptide(L)'
;MKYWANFAKTGNPSLSPNGVWTPTFWPLHTAYGREYLTLDVNSTATGRGPRLKQCAFWKKYLPQLQQLTDELQNAPSKKNCTEISEANSRRASLGMIVFILLFSGII
;
A
#
# COMPACT_ATOMS: atom_id res chain seq x y z
N MET A 1 25.27 -28.90 5.49
CA MET A 1 25.72 -28.03 6.60
C MET A 1 27.02 -27.23 6.35
N LYS A 2 27.67 -27.29 5.16
CA LYS A 2 28.99 -26.65 4.94
C LYS A 2 29.01 -25.13 5.15
N TYR A 3 28.03 -24.40 4.59
CA TYR A 3 27.96 -22.93 4.73
C TYR A 3 27.90 -22.46 6.19
N TRP A 4 27.10 -23.11 7.04
CA TRP A 4 26.99 -22.78 8.46
C TRP A 4 28.27 -23.10 9.23
N ALA A 5 28.91 -24.23 8.96
CA ALA A 5 30.17 -24.60 9.61
C ALA A 5 31.32 -23.65 9.23
N ASN A 6 31.36 -23.21 7.98
CA ASN A 6 32.29 -22.19 7.52
C ASN A 6 32.04 -20.85 8.22
N PHE A 7 30.78 -20.36 8.20
CA PHE A 7 30.39 -19.12 8.85
C PHE A 7 30.75 -19.10 10.34
N ALA A 8 30.46 -20.18 11.07
CA ALA A 8 30.79 -20.28 12.49
C ALA A 8 32.30 -20.17 12.79
N LYS A 9 33.17 -20.55 11.84
CA LYS A 9 34.63 -20.56 12.02
C LYS A 9 35.33 -19.32 11.45
N THR A 10 34.84 -18.77 10.33
CA THR A 10 35.53 -17.72 9.58
C THR A 10 34.72 -16.44 9.43
N GLY A 11 33.44 -16.46 9.80
CA GLY A 11 32.49 -15.37 9.51
C GLY A 11 32.07 -15.30 8.03
N ASN A 12 32.64 -16.13 7.14
CA ASN A 12 32.30 -16.17 5.73
C ASN A 12 31.76 -17.56 5.35
N PRO A 13 30.47 -17.69 5.00
CA PRO A 13 29.88 -18.98 4.66
C PRO A 13 30.59 -19.67 3.48
N SER A 14 31.12 -18.90 2.56
CA SER A 14 31.74 -19.39 1.32
C SER A 14 33.20 -19.80 1.49
N LEU A 15 33.83 -19.50 2.64
CA LEU A 15 35.25 -19.74 2.88
C LEU A 15 35.43 -20.70 4.05
N SER A 16 36.04 -21.86 3.77
CA SER A 16 36.41 -22.79 4.82
C SER A 16 37.69 -22.35 5.57
N PRO A 17 37.95 -22.88 6.78
CA PRO A 17 39.11 -22.47 7.60
C PRO A 17 40.47 -22.74 6.95
N ASN A 18 40.54 -23.71 6.05
CA ASN A 18 41.73 -24.04 5.25
C ASN A 18 41.83 -23.21 3.95
N GLY A 19 41.03 -22.15 3.80
CA GLY A 19 41.09 -21.25 2.64
C GLY A 19 40.40 -21.76 1.37
N VAL A 20 39.63 -22.84 1.46
CA VAL A 20 38.94 -23.43 0.29
C VAL A 20 37.56 -22.81 0.12
N TRP A 21 37.26 -22.36 -1.10
CA TRP A 21 35.97 -21.78 -1.43
C TRP A 21 34.89 -22.85 -1.67
N THR A 22 33.64 -22.52 -1.38
CA THR A 22 32.48 -23.33 -1.79
C THR A 22 32.23 -23.21 -3.29
N PRO A 23 31.69 -24.27 -3.95
CA PRO A 23 31.42 -24.23 -5.39
C PRO A 23 30.46 -23.10 -5.80
N THR A 24 29.45 -22.83 -4.98
CA THR A 24 28.58 -21.67 -5.14
C THR A 24 29.00 -20.60 -4.14
N PHE A 25 29.17 -19.38 -4.62
CA PHE A 25 29.50 -18.25 -3.76
C PHE A 25 28.23 -17.68 -3.12
N TRP A 26 28.22 -17.56 -1.80
CA TRP A 26 27.20 -16.84 -1.04
C TRP A 26 27.56 -15.35 -0.99
N PRO A 27 26.82 -14.46 -1.69
CA PRO A 27 27.12 -13.04 -1.72
C PRO A 27 26.81 -12.34 -0.40
N LEU A 28 27.61 -11.33 -0.06
CA LEU A 28 27.36 -10.49 1.10
C LEU A 28 26.05 -9.72 0.94
N HIS A 29 25.19 -9.74 1.95
CA HIS A 29 23.97 -8.94 1.95
C HIS A 29 24.30 -7.48 2.25
N THR A 30 24.26 -6.62 1.24
CA THR A 30 24.50 -5.18 1.40
C THR A 30 23.20 -4.39 1.53
N ALA A 31 23.25 -3.20 2.14
CA ALA A 31 22.07 -2.33 2.29
C ALA A 31 21.43 -1.95 0.93
N TYR A 32 22.25 -1.79 -0.11
CA TYR A 32 21.79 -1.39 -1.44
C TYR A 32 21.44 -2.59 -2.31
N GLY A 33 22.36 -3.53 -2.46
CA GLY A 33 22.25 -4.69 -3.34
C GLY A 33 21.29 -5.76 -2.81
N ARG A 34 21.19 -5.88 -1.47
CA ARG A 34 20.29 -6.80 -0.77
C ARG A 34 20.39 -8.24 -1.27
N GLU A 35 21.58 -8.66 -1.66
CA GLU A 35 21.82 -9.98 -2.22
C GLU A 35 21.42 -11.10 -1.26
N TYR A 36 20.93 -12.21 -1.81
CA TYR A 36 20.66 -13.42 -1.03
C TYR A 36 20.99 -14.67 -1.85
N LEU A 37 21.17 -15.78 -1.15
CA LEU A 37 21.32 -17.11 -1.76
C LEU A 37 20.06 -17.93 -1.48
N THR A 38 19.45 -18.48 -2.52
CA THR A 38 18.38 -19.47 -2.40
C THR A 38 18.99 -20.80 -1.99
N LEU A 39 18.55 -21.33 -0.85
CA LEU A 39 18.96 -22.65 -0.36
C LEU A 39 17.90 -23.67 -0.79
N ASP A 40 18.18 -24.40 -1.86
CA ASP A 40 17.31 -25.41 -2.44
C ASP A 40 18.11 -26.65 -2.81
N VAL A 41 17.44 -27.80 -2.92
CA VAL A 41 18.04 -29.11 -3.24
C VAL A 41 18.61 -29.10 -4.65
N ASN A 42 17.88 -28.53 -5.61
CA ASN A 42 18.20 -28.62 -7.04
C ASN A 42 18.65 -27.30 -7.67
N SER A 43 18.30 -26.15 -7.07
CA SER A 43 18.54 -24.84 -7.68
C SER A 43 19.04 -23.83 -6.65
N THR A 44 20.34 -23.88 -6.36
CA THR A 44 20.98 -22.81 -5.59
C THR A 44 21.27 -21.63 -6.52
N ALA A 45 20.54 -20.53 -6.33
CA ALA A 45 20.66 -19.32 -7.14
C ALA A 45 20.85 -18.08 -6.25
N THR A 46 21.55 -17.08 -6.76
CA THR A 46 21.66 -15.77 -6.11
C THR A 46 20.55 -14.86 -6.61
N GLY A 47 19.99 -14.08 -5.70
CA GLY A 47 18.94 -13.11 -6.00
C GLY A 47 19.12 -11.84 -5.19
N ARG A 48 18.12 -10.95 -5.23
CA ARG A 48 18.10 -9.70 -4.46
C ARG A 48 16.80 -9.55 -3.68
N GLY A 49 16.91 -9.38 -2.37
CA GLY A 49 15.88 -8.87 -1.46
C GLY A 49 14.56 -9.61 -1.60
N PRO A 50 14.48 -10.90 -1.27
CA PRO A 50 13.29 -11.68 -1.57
C PRO A 50 12.02 -10.94 -1.11
N ARG A 51 11.06 -10.77 -2.03
CA ARG A 51 9.78 -10.08 -1.77
C ARG A 51 9.89 -8.61 -1.35
N LEU A 52 10.83 -7.85 -1.92
CA LEU A 52 11.01 -6.40 -1.64
C LEU A 52 9.69 -5.59 -1.67
N LYS A 53 8.82 -5.85 -2.67
CA LYS A 53 7.55 -5.11 -2.82
C LYS A 53 6.62 -5.35 -1.63
N GLN A 54 6.53 -6.60 -1.17
CA GLN A 54 5.70 -6.98 -0.03
C GLN A 54 6.28 -6.45 1.28
N CYS A 55 7.61 -6.49 1.45
CA CYS A 55 8.26 -5.86 2.60
C CYS A 55 7.99 -4.34 2.64
N ALA A 56 8.08 -3.67 1.49
CA ALA A 56 7.78 -2.23 1.38
C ALA A 56 6.31 -1.92 1.67
N PHE A 57 5.39 -2.78 1.23
CA PHE A 57 3.97 -2.66 1.57
C PHE A 57 3.77 -2.60 3.09
N TRP A 58 4.29 -3.59 3.82
CA TRP A 58 4.12 -3.65 5.28
C TRP A 58 4.89 -2.58 6.04
N LYS A 59 6.12 -2.27 5.62
CA LYS A 59 7.00 -1.33 6.36
C LYS A 59 6.72 0.14 6.04
N LYS A 60 6.23 0.47 4.85
CA LYS A 60 6.08 1.85 4.39
C LYS A 60 4.64 2.22 4.10
N TYR A 61 4.00 1.46 3.22
CA TYR A 61 2.68 1.83 2.69
C TYR A 61 1.56 1.68 3.72
N LEU A 62 1.49 0.52 4.38
CA LEU A 62 0.39 0.22 5.29
C LEU A 62 0.32 1.18 6.50
N PRO A 63 1.44 1.53 7.17
CA PRO A 63 1.40 2.54 8.23
C PRO A 63 0.90 3.92 7.76
N GLN A 64 1.29 4.35 6.56
CA GLN A 64 0.84 5.63 5.98
C GLN A 64 -0.66 5.59 5.66
N LEU A 65 -1.14 4.46 5.13
CA LEU A 65 -2.56 4.26 4.83
C LEU A 65 -3.42 4.32 6.09
N GLN A 66 -2.96 3.69 7.17
CA GLN A 66 -3.66 3.73 8.47
C GLN A 66 -3.76 5.17 8.98
N GLN A 67 -2.65 5.91 9.00
CA GLN A 67 -2.63 7.32 9.44
C GLN A 67 -3.62 8.19 8.65
N LEU A 68 -3.62 8.09 7.31
CA LEU A 68 -4.55 8.84 6.46
C LEU A 68 -6.02 8.45 6.72
N THR A 69 -6.27 7.17 6.99
CA THR A 69 -7.62 6.69 7.28
C THR A 69 -8.11 7.20 8.64
N ASP A 70 -7.24 7.19 9.65
CA ASP A 70 -7.53 7.71 10.99
C ASP A 70 -7.81 9.22 10.95
N GLU A 71 -7.02 9.99 10.19
CA GLU A 71 -7.25 11.43 9.98
C GLU A 71 -8.61 11.72 9.33
N LEU A 72 -9.00 10.91 8.33
CA LEU A 72 -10.30 11.06 7.67
C LEU A 72 -11.48 10.70 8.58
N GLN A 73 -11.32 9.71 9.46
CA GLN A 73 -12.36 9.30 10.42
C GLN A 73 -12.52 10.30 11.57
N ASN A 74 -11.42 10.88 12.03
CA ASN A 74 -11.41 11.85 13.13
C ASN A 74 -11.70 13.28 12.65
N ALA A 75 -11.77 13.52 11.33
CA ALA A 75 -12.22 14.78 10.79
C ALA A 75 -13.67 15.05 11.21
N PRO A 76 -14.00 16.26 11.70
CA PRO A 76 -15.37 16.60 12.06
C PRO A 76 -16.29 16.35 10.87
N SER A 77 -17.34 15.54 11.09
CA SER A 77 -18.38 15.18 10.11
C SER A 77 -18.64 16.35 9.17
N LYS A 78 -18.32 16.17 7.88
CA LYS A 78 -18.72 17.13 6.85
C LYS A 78 -20.24 17.23 6.94
N LYS A 79 -20.70 18.38 7.43
CA LYS A 79 -22.10 18.74 7.63
C LYS A 79 -22.97 18.20 6.49
N ASN A 80 -24.09 17.57 6.85
CA ASN A 80 -25.08 16.99 5.95
C ASN A 80 -25.30 17.88 4.71
N CYS A 81 -24.96 17.33 3.54
CA CYS A 81 -25.19 17.97 2.23
C CYS A 81 -26.68 17.90 1.81
N THR A 82 -27.62 18.22 2.71
CA THR A 82 -29.07 18.14 2.45
C THR A 82 -29.87 19.38 2.86
N GLU A 83 -29.24 20.53 3.14
CA GLU A 83 -29.96 21.76 3.55
C GLU A 83 -30.08 22.87 2.48
N ILE A 84 -30.01 22.57 1.17
CA ILE A 84 -30.24 23.60 0.12
C ILE A 84 -31.39 23.26 -0.86
N SER A 85 -32.13 22.15 -0.68
CA SER A 85 -33.21 21.78 -1.63
C SER A 85 -34.63 22.23 -1.26
N GLU A 86 -34.91 22.68 -0.03
CA GLU A 86 -36.31 22.93 0.37
C GLU A 86 -36.80 24.37 0.19
N ALA A 87 -35.91 25.35 0.03
CA ALA A 87 -36.32 26.75 -0.13
C ALA A 87 -36.84 27.10 -1.54
N ASN A 88 -36.46 26.33 -2.57
CA ASN A 88 -36.88 26.59 -3.96
C ASN A 88 -38.18 25.90 -4.38
N SER A 89 -38.65 24.89 -3.64
CA SER A 89 -39.85 24.13 -4.02
C SER A 89 -41.16 24.89 -3.76
N ARG A 90 -41.21 25.77 -2.75
CA ARG A 90 -42.45 26.49 -2.40
C ARG A 90 -42.72 27.76 -3.21
N ARG A 91 -41.72 28.31 -3.93
CA ARG A 91 -41.91 29.54 -4.74
C ARG A 91 -42.49 29.27 -6.13
N ALA A 92 -42.46 28.04 -6.61
CA ALA A 92 -42.97 27.70 -7.95
C ALA A 92 -44.50 27.44 -8.01
N SER A 93 -45.22 27.46 -6.89
CA SER A 93 -46.60 26.94 -6.86
C SER A 93 -47.73 27.98 -6.93
N LEU A 94 -47.48 29.28 -6.76
CA LEU A 94 -48.56 30.28 -6.76
C LEU A 94 -48.62 31.09 -8.07
N GLY A 95 -47.46 31.48 -8.63
CA GLY A 95 -47.41 32.26 -9.87
C GLY A 95 -47.89 31.49 -11.10
N MET A 96 -47.57 30.19 -11.19
CA MET A 96 -47.98 29.34 -12.32
C MET A 96 -49.48 29.02 -12.32
N ILE A 97 -50.10 28.88 -11.15
CA ILE A 97 -51.53 28.58 -11.06
C ILE A 97 -52.37 29.80 -11.50
N VAL A 98 -51.98 31.01 -11.08
CA VAL A 98 -52.67 32.25 -11.51
C VAL A 98 -52.52 32.48 -13.01
N PHE A 99 -51.36 32.19 -13.59
CA PHE A 99 -51.13 32.34 -15.03
C PHE A 99 -51.97 31.36 -15.85
N ILE A 100 -52.09 30.10 -15.42
CA ILE A 100 -52.92 29.10 -16.11
C ILE A 100 -54.41 29.47 -16.04
N LEU A 101 -54.88 30.00 -14.90
CA LEU A 101 -56.28 30.41 -14.75
C LEU A 101 -56.63 31.65 -15.59
N LEU A 102 -55.68 32.57 -15.76
CA LEU A 102 -55.88 33.76 -16.61
C LEU A 102 -55.88 33.43 -18.10
N PHE A 103 -55.06 32.48 -18.55
CA PHE A 103 -54.95 32.12 -19.98
C PHE A 103 -55.95 31.06 -20.45
N SER A 104 -56.56 30.30 -19.54
CA SER A 104 -57.59 29.31 -19.90
C SER A 104 -59.01 29.90 -20.01
N GLY A 105 -59.19 31.20 -19.71
CA GLY A 105 -60.46 31.90 -19.94
C GLY A 105 -61.64 31.37 -19.12
N ILE A 106 -61.40 30.82 -17.93
CA ILE A 106 -62.43 30.30 -17.02
C ILE A 106 -62.83 31.36 -15.98
N ILE A 107 -62.97 32.62 -16.40
CA ILE A 107 -63.70 33.66 -15.65
C ILE A 107 -64.86 34.14 -16.50
#